data_AF-A0A1G0B7A5-F1
#
_entry.id   AF-A0A1G0B7A5-F1
#
_cell.length_a   1.000
_cell.length_b   1.000
_cell.length_c   1.000
_cell.angle_alpha   90.00
_cell.angle_beta   90.00
_cell.angle_gamma   90.00
#
_symmetry.space_group_name_H-M   'P 1'
#
loop_
_entity.id
_entity.type
_entity.pdbx_description
1 polymer ?
#
loop_
_entity_poly.entity_id
_entity_poly.type
_entity_poly.pdbx_seq_one_letter_code
_entity_poly.pdbx_strand_id
1 'polypeptide(L)'
;RRAKQARDEAWSFIHRQVLKVWWLLMSVGVLLTFATFFYGGGYMIFAAWVVLAGLGLYIHGLFSEELLEWSGALLIAIGIGMLAFRLNYVASQWVAASTLGLGLPLLAAMLDRGRERDVWLRLVQSAGWLLCVLIPPLLAQRMAYAHVPPEAPLVSLEEFRKQPAAQQVVLLPAGSSIPVKVEVSGNVFRASSASVLPLELNEPLEIMMSNGQPTGDWRFPGESWALAREANWVRIPWIKAELTPQKGPEIRTSLVVETQHQPR
;
A
#
# COMPACT_ATOMS: atom_id res chain seq x y z
N ARG A 1 36.21 -17.64 -38.16
CA ARG A 1 34.83 -17.86 -38.65
C ARG A 1 34.04 -18.79 -37.72
N ARG A 2 34.48 -20.03 -37.46
CA ARG A 2 33.83 -20.96 -36.49
C ARG A 2 33.69 -20.39 -35.07
N ALA A 3 34.72 -19.72 -34.54
CA ALA A 3 34.65 -19.05 -33.23
C ALA A 3 33.65 -17.88 -33.19
N LYS A 4 33.39 -17.22 -34.32
CA LYS A 4 32.37 -16.16 -34.43
C LYS A 4 30.97 -16.76 -34.44
N GLN A 5 30.75 -17.84 -35.21
CA GLN A 5 29.50 -18.59 -35.21
C GLN A 5 29.15 -19.16 -33.84
N ALA A 6 30.10 -19.79 -33.14
CA ALA A 6 29.88 -20.30 -31.79
C ALA A 6 29.52 -19.17 -30.78
N ARG A 7 30.10 -17.98 -30.95
CA ARG A 7 29.79 -16.80 -30.14
C ARG A 7 28.40 -16.24 -30.43
N ASP A 8 28.01 -16.19 -31.72
CA ASP A 8 26.69 -15.72 -32.15
C ASP A 8 25.58 -16.71 -31.73
N GLU A 9 25.87 -18.01 -31.73
CA GLU A 9 24.98 -19.06 -31.22
C GLU A 9 24.82 -18.99 -29.69
N ALA A 10 25.90 -18.75 -28.95
CA ALA A 10 25.85 -18.57 -27.50
C ALA A 10 25.05 -17.32 -27.10
N TRP A 11 25.24 -16.20 -27.81
CA TRP A 11 24.46 -14.98 -27.59
C TRP A 11 22.97 -15.19 -27.84
N SER A 12 22.64 -15.88 -28.94
CA SER A 12 21.27 -16.28 -29.28
C SER A 12 20.64 -17.21 -28.23
N PHE A 13 21.43 -18.06 -27.59
CA PHE A 13 20.96 -18.94 -26.53
C PHE A 13 20.67 -18.15 -25.24
N ILE A 14 21.59 -17.30 -24.78
CA ILE A 14 21.43 -16.50 -23.56
C ILE A 14 20.21 -15.60 -23.66
N HIS A 15 20.06 -14.88 -24.78
CA HIS A 15 18.90 -14.00 -25.00
C HIS A 15 17.57 -14.76 -24.91
N ARG A 16 17.51 -15.99 -25.47
CA ARG A 16 16.32 -16.84 -25.38
C ARG A 16 16.03 -17.30 -23.95
N GLN A 17 17.04 -17.60 -23.14
CA GLN A 17 16.83 -17.98 -21.74
C GLN A 17 16.35 -16.80 -20.90
N VAL A 18 16.95 -15.63 -21.07
CA VAL A 18 16.54 -14.41 -20.38
C VAL A 18 15.08 -14.06 -20.71
N LEU A 19 14.68 -14.16 -21.99
CA LEU A 19 13.29 -13.94 -22.39
C LEU A 19 12.33 -14.96 -21.75
N LYS A 20 12.71 -16.24 -21.66
CA LYS A 20 11.90 -17.26 -20.97
C LYS A 20 11.72 -16.92 -19.49
N VAL A 21 12.79 -16.54 -18.81
CA VAL A 21 12.73 -16.13 -17.40
C VAL A 21 11.80 -14.93 -17.23
N TRP A 22 11.89 -13.93 -18.11
CA TRP A 22 10.96 -12.79 -18.10
C TRP A 22 9.49 -13.23 -18.21
N TRP A 23 9.17 -14.10 -19.16
CA TRP A 23 7.80 -14.61 -19.31
C TRP A 23 7.36 -15.42 -18.09
N LEU A 24 8.25 -16.20 -17.47
CA LEU A 24 7.95 -16.92 -16.23
C LEU A 24 7.64 -15.93 -15.08
N LEU A 25 8.43 -14.88 -14.91
CA LEU A 25 8.19 -13.84 -13.91
C LEU A 25 6.85 -13.13 -14.13
N MET A 26 6.52 -12.77 -15.38
CA MET A 26 5.22 -12.18 -15.72
C MET A 26 4.07 -13.14 -15.41
N SER A 27 4.25 -14.43 -15.70
CA SER A 27 3.24 -15.46 -15.43
C SER A 27 3.03 -15.63 -13.93
N VAL A 28 4.11 -15.63 -13.14
CA VAL A 28 4.05 -15.62 -11.67
C VAL A 28 3.33 -14.38 -11.15
N GLY A 29 3.62 -13.19 -11.69
CA GLY A 29 2.94 -11.95 -11.31
C GLY A 29 1.43 -11.98 -11.57
N VAL A 30 1.02 -12.51 -12.73
CA VAL A 30 -0.41 -12.69 -13.07
C VAL A 30 -1.08 -13.71 -12.14
N LEU A 31 -0.44 -14.87 -11.91
CA LEU A 31 -0.97 -15.90 -11.02
C LEU A 31 -1.07 -15.40 -9.58
N LEU A 32 -0.08 -14.64 -9.10
CA LEU A 32 -0.09 -14.05 -7.76
C LEU A 32 -1.21 -13.00 -7.65
N THR A 33 -1.37 -12.15 -8.67
CA THR A 33 -2.50 -11.21 -8.76
C THR A 33 -3.83 -11.96 -8.69
N PHE A 34 -4.00 -13.01 -9.50
CA PHE A 34 -5.21 -13.84 -9.47
C PHE A 34 -5.44 -14.47 -8.10
N ALA A 35 -4.40 -15.03 -7.48
CA ALA A 35 -4.46 -15.64 -6.16
C ALA A 35 -4.92 -14.65 -5.08
N THR A 36 -4.53 -13.37 -5.17
CA THR A 36 -4.95 -12.36 -4.18
C THR A 36 -6.46 -12.10 -4.16
N PHE A 37 -7.19 -12.38 -5.25
CA PHE A 37 -8.65 -12.30 -5.25
C PHE A 37 -9.31 -13.40 -4.39
N PHE A 38 -8.68 -14.57 -4.27
CA PHE A 38 -9.23 -15.72 -3.52
C PHE A 38 -8.69 -15.83 -2.10
N TYR A 39 -7.41 -15.53 -1.92
CA TYR A 39 -6.70 -15.74 -0.65
C TYR A 39 -6.40 -14.44 0.10
N GLY A 40 -6.80 -13.30 -0.46
CA GLY A 40 -6.50 -11.98 0.10
C GLY A 40 -5.04 -11.56 -0.13
N GLY A 41 -4.56 -10.57 0.63
CA GLY A 41 -3.18 -10.09 0.48
C GLY A 41 -2.97 -9.09 -0.65
N GLY A 42 -4.04 -8.55 -1.24
CA GLY A 42 -3.95 -7.53 -2.29
C GLY A 42 -3.15 -6.28 -1.90
N TYR A 43 -2.98 -6.00 -0.61
CA TYR A 43 -2.12 -4.92 -0.13
C TYR A 43 -0.64 -5.09 -0.51
N MET A 44 -0.19 -6.33 -0.78
CA MET A 44 1.20 -6.64 -1.16
C MET A 44 1.44 -6.58 -2.67
N ILE A 45 0.40 -6.40 -3.48
CA ILE A 45 0.46 -6.62 -4.93
C ILE A 45 1.47 -5.69 -5.62
N PHE A 46 1.52 -4.42 -5.21
CA PHE A 46 2.46 -3.45 -5.76
C PHE A 46 3.91 -3.81 -5.42
N ALA A 47 4.17 -4.21 -4.17
CA ALA A 47 5.49 -4.65 -3.76
C ALA A 47 5.93 -5.88 -4.56
N ALA A 48 5.04 -6.87 -4.72
CA ALA A 48 5.33 -8.08 -5.49
C ALA A 48 5.68 -7.75 -6.95
N TRP A 49 4.91 -6.89 -7.62
CA TRP A 49 5.20 -6.47 -8.99
C TRP A 49 6.50 -5.68 -9.11
N VAL A 50 6.79 -4.79 -8.16
CA VAL A 50 8.05 -4.03 -8.12
C VAL A 50 9.25 -4.99 -7.96
N VAL A 51 9.16 -6.00 -7.08
CA VAL A 51 10.20 -7.02 -6.93
C VAL A 51 10.36 -7.86 -8.19
N LEU A 52 9.27 -8.32 -8.80
CA LEU A 52 9.33 -9.13 -10.03
C LEU A 52 9.94 -8.36 -11.19
N ALA A 53 9.56 -7.09 -11.36
CA ALA A 53 10.17 -6.20 -12.35
C ALA A 53 11.66 -5.98 -12.07
N GLY A 54 12.02 -5.73 -10.81
CA GLY A 54 13.42 -5.59 -10.39
C GLY A 54 14.24 -6.85 -10.66
N LEU A 55 13.70 -8.04 -10.38
CA LEU A 55 14.35 -9.32 -10.67
C LEU A 55 14.53 -9.52 -12.18
N GLY A 56 13.53 -9.19 -12.99
CA GLY A 56 13.63 -9.24 -14.44
C GLY A 56 14.73 -8.33 -14.99
N LEU A 57 14.84 -7.09 -14.47
CA LEU A 57 15.90 -6.15 -14.85
C LEU A 57 17.27 -6.57 -14.35
N TYR A 58 17.36 -7.10 -13.12
CA TYR A 58 18.60 -7.60 -12.55
C TYR A 58 19.19 -8.72 -13.42
N ILE A 59 18.35 -9.71 -13.76
CA ILE A 59 18.75 -10.83 -14.62
C ILE A 59 19.14 -10.34 -16.01
N HIS A 60 18.40 -9.38 -16.60
CA HIS A 60 18.80 -8.79 -17.88
C HIS A 60 20.13 -8.03 -17.78
N GLY A 61 20.36 -7.32 -16.68
CA GLY A 61 21.58 -6.55 -16.42
C GLY A 61 22.83 -7.43 -16.36
N LEU A 62 22.75 -8.57 -15.69
CA LEU A 62 23.85 -9.56 -15.61
C LEU A 62 24.38 -9.99 -16.97
N PHE A 63 23.56 -9.92 -18.03
CA PHE A 63 23.94 -10.35 -19.38
C PHE A 63 23.99 -9.20 -20.41
N SER A 64 23.65 -7.96 -20.03
CA SER A 64 23.51 -6.84 -20.98
C SER A 64 24.34 -5.62 -20.55
N GLU A 65 23.94 -4.94 -19.46
CA GLU A 65 24.59 -3.72 -18.99
C GLU A 65 24.60 -3.69 -17.46
N GLU A 66 25.73 -3.28 -16.86
CA GLU A 66 25.90 -3.24 -15.41
C GLU A 66 24.91 -2.25 -14.74
N LEU A 67 24.50 -1.16 -15.41
CA LEU A 67 23.52 -0.22 -14.85
C LEU A 67 22.15 -0.87 -14.62
N LEU A 68 21.72 -1.76 -15.52
CA LEU A 68 20.48 -2.53 -15.40
C LEU A 68 20.50 -3.45 -14.18
N GLU A 69 21.67 -4.03 -13.88
CA GLU A 69 21.87 -4.86 -12.71
C GLU A 69 21.62 -4.05 -11.43
N TRP A 70 22.29 -2.89 -11.29
CA TRP A 70 22.17 -2.05 -10.10
C TRP A 70 20.75 -1.53 -9.89
N SER A 71 20.10 -1.06 -10.95
CA SER A 71 18.71 -0.59 -10.88
C SER A 71 17.71 -1.71 -10.61
N GLY A 72 17.95 -2.92 -11.14
CA GLY A 72 17.18 -4.11 -10.80
C GLY A 72 17.26 -4.45 -9.32
N ALA A 73 18.48 -4.41 -8.75
CA ALA A 73 18.70 -4.62 -7.31
C ALA A 73 18.02 -3.55 -6.45
N LEU A 74 18.05 -2.28 -6.88
CA LEU A 74 17.36 -1.19 -6.19
C LEU A 74 15.83 -1.37 -6.23
N LEU A 75 15.25 -1.79 -7.35
CA LEU A 75 13.81 -2.10 -7.44
C LEU A 75 13.42 -3.22 -6.48
N ILE A 76 14.23 -4.28 -6.40
CA ILE A 76 14.00 -5.36 -5.42
C ILE A 76 14.03 -4.80 -4.00
N ALA A 77 15.04 -3.99 -3.66
CA ALA A 77 15.16 -3.37 -2.34
C ALA A 77 13.97 -2.44 -2.01
N ILE A 78 13.47 -1.67 -2.97
CA ILE A 78 12.27 -0.84 -2.80
C ILE A 78 11.07 -1.73 -2.48
N GLY A 79 10.83 -2.76 -3.29
CA GLY A 79 9.69 -3.66 -3.08
C GLY A 79 9.74 -4.40 -1.73
N ILE A 80 10.92 -4.86 -1.30
CA ILE A 80 11.12 -5.42 0.04
C ILE A 80 10.88 -4.36 1.13
N GLY A 81 11.40 -3.15 0.94
CA GLY A 81 11.19 -2.02 1.84
C GLY A 81 9.71 -1.69 2.03
N MET A 82 8.92 -1.72 0.95
CA MET A 82 7.47 -1.50 1.02
C MET A 82 6.79 -2.46 2.01
N LEU A 83 7.20 -3.73 2.02
CA LEU A 83 6.68 -4.75 2.94
C LEU A 83 7.27 -4.62 4.35
N ALA A 84 8.58 -4.41 4.46
CA ALA A 84 9.29 -4.30 5.73
C ALA A 84 8.79 -3.12 6.57
N PHE A 85 8.55 -1.98 5.91
CA PHE A 85 7.98 -0.78 6.53
C PHE A 85 6.45 -0.77 6.56
N ARG A 86 5.80 -1.85 6.09
CA ARG A 86 4.34 -2.01 6.09
C ARG A 86 3.64 -0.80 5.47
N LEU A 87 4.07 -0.37 4.29
CA LEU A 87 3.39 0.71 3.59
C LEU A 87 1.93 0.33 3.34
N ASN A 88 1.04 1.30 3.57
CA ASN A 88 -0.37 1.12 3.23
C ASN A 88 -0.55 0.99 1.70
N TYR A 89 -1.75 0.57 1.28
CA TYR A 89 -2.04 0.33 -0.14
C TYR A 89 -1.82 1.58 -1.01
N VAL A 90 -2.27 2.75 -0.55
CA VAL A 90 -2.17 4.02 -1.30
C VAL A 90 -0.71 4.45 -1.44
N ALA A 91 0.08 4.41 -0.37
CA ALA A 91 1.50 4.72 -0.41
C ALA A 91 2.24 3.76 -1.34
N SER A 92 1.92 2.46 -1.26
CA SER A 92 2.49 1.45 -2.15
C SER A 92 2.15 1.69 -3.63
N GLN A 93 0.93 2.16 -3.91
CA GLN A 93 0.50 2.55 -5.25
C GLN A 93 1.32 3.73 -5.79
N TRP A 94 1.53 4.78 -4.99
CA TRP A 94 2.34 5.94 -5.41
C TRP A 94 3.80 5.58 -5.65
N VAL A 95 4.38 4.75 -4.78
CA VAL A 95 5.75 4.24 -4.96
C VAL A 95 5.85 3.43 -6.25
N ALA A 96 4.95 2.47 -6.48
CA ALA A 96 4.97 1.65 -7.69
C ALA A 96 4.72 2.47 -8.97
N ALA A 97 3.79 3.43 -8.93
CA ALA A 97 3.53 4.32 -10.05
C ALA A 97 4.76 5.16 -10.40
N SER A 98 5.50 5.65 -9.40
CA SER A 98 6.72 6.42 -9.62
C SER A 98 7.87 5.54 -10.12
N THR A 99 8.13 4.41 -9.47
CA THR A 99 9.24 3.51 -9.85
C THR A 99 9.04 2.88 -11.22
N LEU A 100 7.82 2.46 -11.57
CA LEU A 100 7.54 1.85 -12.87
C LEU A 100 7.25 2.89 -13.95
N GLY A 101 6.45 3.92 -13.63
CA GLY A 101 6.00 4.93 -14.59
C GLY A 101 7.03 6.00 -14.92
N LEU A 102 7.84 6.44 -13.94
CA LEU A 102 8.93 7.41 -14.15
C LEU A 102 10.28 6.72 -14.19
N GLY A 103 10.50 5.74 -13.31
CA GLY A 103 11.80 5.07 -13.19
C GLY A 103 12.20 4.28 -14.43
N LEU A 104 11.30 3.49 -15.04
CA LEU A 104 11.66 2.70 -16.23
C LEU A 104 11.99 3.56 -17.46
N PRO A 105 11.21 4.61 -17.82
CA PRO A 105 11.59 5.50 -18.92
C PRO A 105 12.91 6.24 -18.65
N LEU A 106 13.12 6.70 -17.41
CA LEU A 106 14.38 7.37 -17.03
C LEU A 106 15.56 6.41 -17.15
N LEU A 107 15.39 5.16 -16.70
CA LEU A 107 16.40 4.11 -16.84
C LEU A 107 16.75 3.90 -18.32
N ALA A 108 15.75 3.79 -19.18
CA ALA A 108 15.95 3.59 -20.62
C ALA A 108 16.74 4.73 -21.27
N ALA A 109 16.57 5.97 -20.79
CA ALA A 109 17.36 7.13 -21.24
C ALA A 109 18.81 7.12 -20.72
N MET A 110 19.07 6.48 -19.58
CA MET A 110 20.38 6.42 -18.93
C MET A 110 21.27 5.26 -19.41
N LEU A 111 20.72 4.28 -20.12
CA LEU A 111 21.45 3.12 -20.63
C LEU A 111 22.67 3.53 -21.47
N ASP A 112 23.77 2.84 -21.23
CA ASP A 112 25.09 3.20 -21.76
C ASP A 112 25.33 2.68 -23.18
N ARG A 113 24.43 1.82 -23.68
CA ARG A 113 24.45 1.24 -25.02
C ARG A 113 25.82 0.64 -25.36
N GLY A 114 26.40 -0.07 -24.39
CA GLY A 114 27.69 -0.77 -24.54
C GLY A 114 28.95 0.07 -24.29
N ARG A 115 28.85 1.25 -23.65
CA ARG A 115 30.02 2.01 -23.19
C ARG A 115 30.32 1.68 -21.72
N GLU A 116 31.57 1.33 -21.41
CA GLU A 116 32.00 1.21 -20.02
C GLU A 116 32.08 2.60 -19.38
N ARG A 117 31.37 2.79 -18.26
CA ARG A 117 31.44 3.98 -17.43
C ARG A 117 32.11 3.68 -16.11
N ASP A 118 32.84 4.67 -15.59
CA ASP A 118 33.43 4.63 -14.26
C ASP A 118 32.35 4.30 -13.21
N VAL A 119 32.70 3.45 -12.26
CA VAL A 119 31.85 3.00 -11.15
C VAL A 119 31.28 4.19 -10.38
N TRP A 120 32.06 5.26 -10.20
CA TRP A 120 31.59 6.47 -9.51
C TRP A 120 30.47 7.18 -10.25
N LEU A 121 30.59 7.30 -11.57
CA LEU A 121 29.56 7.94 -12.38
C LEU A 121 28.26 7.12 -12.35
N ARG A 122 28.39 5.78 -12.36
CA ARG A 122 27.26 4.86 -12.23
C ARG A 122 26.59 4.94 -10.87
N LEU A 123 27.37 5.02 -9.79
CA LEU A 123 26.83 5.20 -8.45
C LEU A 123 26.01 6.50 -8.35
N VAL A 124 26.55 7.61 -8.88
CA VAL A 124 25.84 8.90 -8.94
C VAL A 124 24.57 8.80 -9.77
N GLN A 125 24.61 8.08 -10.90
CA GLN A 125 23.44 7.83 -11.73
C GLN A 125 22.38 7.01 -11.00
N SER A 126 22.75 5.90 -10.38
CA SER A 126 21.83 5.06 -9.60
C SER A 126 21.24 5.82 -8.41
N ALA A 127 22.04 6.64 -7.71
CA ALA A 127 21.57 7.50 -6.63
C ALA A 127 20.61 8.59 -7.15
N GLY A 128 20.95 9.23 -8.26
CA GLY A 128 20.08 10.22 -8.92
C GLY A 128 18.77 9.61 -9.39
N TRP A 129 18.81 8.41 -9.98
CA TRP A 129 17.64 7.64 -10.36
C TRP A 129 16.77 7.31 -9.15
N LEU A 130 17.38 6.83 -8.05
CA LEU A 130 16.68 6.51 -6.81
C LEU A 130 15.97 7.73 -6.22
N LEU A 131 16.64 8.89 -6.19
CA LEU A 131 16.04 10.15 -5.75
C LEU A 131 14.86 10.54 -6.66
N CYS A 132 15.02 10.44 -7.98
CA CYS A 132 13.96 10.76 -8.94
C CYS A 132 12.70 9.90 -8.76
N VAL A 133 12.82 8.63 -8.34
CA VAL A 133 11.67 7.74 -8.15
C VAL A 133 11.08 7.77 -6.74
N LEU A 134 11.86 8.18 -5.73
CA LEU A 134 11.37 8.26 -4.34
C LEU A 134 10.88 9.65 -3.94
N ILE A 135 11.40 10.73 -4.53
CA ILE A 135 10.95 12.10 -4.23
C ILE A 135 9.46 12.30 -4.60
N PRO A 136 8.96 11.92 -5.80
CA PRO A 136 7.56 12.13 -6.15
C PRO A 136 6.56 11.50 -5.17
N PRO A 137 6.67 10.22 -4.78
CA PRO A 137 5.73 9.64 -3.80
C PRO A 137 5.87 10.29 -2.42
N LEU A 138 7.08 10.69 -1.99
CA LEU A 138 7.27 11.41 -0.73
C LEU A 138 6.62 12.80 -0.75
N LEU A 139 6.74 13.53 -1.87
CA LEU A 139 6.08 14.83 -2.05
C LEU A 139 4.57 14.67 -2.14
N ALA A 140 4.06 13.70 -2.90
CA ALA A 140 2.64 13.41 -2.99
C ALA A 140 2.06 13.08 -1.60
N GLN A 141 2.77 12.26 -0.82
CA GLN A 141 2.40 11.95 0.56
C GLN A 141 2.40 13.21 1.44
N ARG A 142 3.45 14.04 1.35
CA ARG A 142 3.52 15.30 2.10
C ARG A 142 2.40 16.27 1.74
N MET A 143 2.10 16.42 0.44
CA MET A 143 1.03 17.30 -0.05
C MET A 143 -0.36 16.77 0.34
N ALA A 144 -0.55 15.45 0.30
CA ALA A 144 -1.74 14.82 0.81
C ALA A 144 -1.90 15.17 2.29
N TYR A 145 -0.87 14.97 3.13
CA TYR A 145 -0.96 15.26 4.57
C TYR A 145 -1.04 16.76 4.91
N ALA A 146 -0.50 17.66 4.09
CA ALA A 146 -0.52 19.10 4.36
C ALA A 146 -1.93 19.74 4.42
N HIS A 147 -2.97 19.10 3.89
CA HIS A 147 -4.34 19.63 3.89
C HIS A 147 -5.03 19.44 5.25
N VAL A 148 -4.66 20.25 6.25
CA VAL A 148 -5.36 20.24 7.55
C VAL A 148 -6.83 20.65 7.32
N PRO A 149 -7.80 19.95 7.94
CA PRO A 149 -9.20 20.36 7.87
C PRO A 149 -9.37 21.82 8.30
N PRO A 150 -10.21 22.62 7.61
CA PRO A 150 -10.44 24.00 7.99
C PRO A 150 -11.04 24.07 9.39
N GLU A 151 -10.71 25.11 10.15
CA GLU A 151 -11.40 25.34 11.43
C GLU A 151 -12.89 25.57 11.16
N ALA A 152 -13.72 24.75 11.80
CA ALA A 152 -15.17 24.78 11.68
C ALA A 152 -15.78 24.83 13.10
N PRO A 153 -17.01 25.34 13.26
CA PRO A 153 -17.62 25.46 14.57
C PRO A 153 -17.75 24.08 15.23
N LEU A 154 -17.31 24.00 16.49
CA LEU A 154 -17.47 22.82 17.34
C LEU A 154 -18.89 22.79 17.89
N VAL A 155 -19.61 21.70 17.61
CA VAL A 155 -20.97 21.47 18.07
C VAL A 155 -21.08 20.13 18.80
N SER A 156 -22.04 20.04 19.73
CA SER A 156 -22.35 18.77 20.38
C SER A 156 -23.04 17.79 19.42
N LEU A 157 -22.97 16.49 19.70
CA LEU A 157 -23.72 15.49 18.94
C LEU A 157 -25.23 15.76 18.94
N GLU A 158 -25.79 16.34 20.00
CA GLU A 158 -27.21 16.70 20.06
C GLU A 158 -27.56 17.85 19.13
N GLU A 159 -26.69 18.86 19.06
CA GLU A 159 -26.86 20.02 18.20
C GLU A 159 -26.70 19.64 16.72
N PHE A 160 -25.71 18.80 16.42
CA PHE A 160 -25.54 18.19 15.10
C PHE A 160 -26.83 17.49 14.61
N ARG A 161 -27.48 16.72 15.49
CA ARG A 161 -28.73 16.01 15.17
C ARG A 161 -29.89 16.95 14.88
N LYS A 162 -29.91 18.14 15.46
CA LYS A 162 -30.96 19.14 15.25
C LYS A 162 -30.74 19.93 13.97
N GLN A 163 -29.51 20.37 13.71
CA GLN A 163 -29.21 21.25 12.60
C GLN A 163 -27.82 20.96 12.00
N PRO A 164 -27.72 20.04 11.02
CA PRO A 164 -26.46 19.78 10.37
C PRO A 164 -26.06 20.94 9.45
N ALA A 165 -24.91 21.56 9.72
CA ALA A 165 -24.31 22.57 8.86
C ALA A 165 -23.43 21.94 7.76
N ALA A 166 -23.07 22.75 6.75
CA ALA A 166 -22.23 22.33 5.63
C ALA A 166 -20.79 21.98 6.08
N GLN A 167 -20.24 22.68 7.06
CA GLN A 167 -18.95 22.36 7.68
C GLN A 167 -19.04 22.62 9.18
N GLN A 168 -18.71 21.61 9.98
CA GLN A 168 -18.73 21.69 11.44
C GLN A 168 -17.91 20.54 12.04
N VAL A 169 -17.43 20.74 13.25
CA VAL A 169 -16.77 19.70 14.04
C VAL A 169 -17.78 19.17 15.05
N VAL A 170 -17.95 17.86 15.12
CA VAL A 170 -18.87 17.23 16.08
C VAL A 170 -18.07 16.59 17.19
N LEU A 171 -18.39 16.97 18.43
CA LEU A 171 -17.86 16.33 19.62
C LEU A 171 -18.66 15.06 19.95
N LEU A 172 -17.98 13.93 19.96
CA LEU A 172 -18.45 12.68 20.52
C LEU A 172 -17.89 12.53 21.95
N PRO A 173 -18.74 12.45 22.98
CA PRO A 173 -18.27 12.25 24.35
C PRO A 173 -17.71 10.84 24.57
N ALA A 174 -16.83 10.69 25.55
CA ALA A 174 -16.45 9.37 26.07
C ALA A 174 -17.70 8.59 26.53
N GLY A 175 -17.65 7.27 26.41
CA GLY A 175 -18.79 6.38 26.64
C GLY A 175 -19.81 6.36 25.50
N SER A 176 -19.62 7.12 24.40
CA SER A 176 -20.52 7.06 23.26
C SER A 176 -20.47 5.67 22.61
N SER A 177 -21.65 5.06 22.43
CA SER A 177 -21.78 3.81 21.71
C SER A 177 -21.75 4.04 20.20
N ILE A 178 -20.79 3.40 19.52
CA ILE A 178 -20.60 3.43 18.07
C ILE A 178 -20.98 2.06 17.50
N PRO A 179 -22.19 1.91 16.94
CA PRO A 179 -22.63 0.64 16.38
C PRO A 179 -21.92 0.37 15.04
N VAL A 180 -21.06 -0.65 15.00
CA VAL A 180 -20.45 -1.12 13.76
C VAL A 180 -21.33 -2.22 13.16
N LYS A 181 -21.97 -1.92 12.03
CA LYS A 181 -22.78 -2.88 11.28
C LYS A 181 -21.88 -3.71 10.38
N VAL A 182 -21.90 -5.03 10.55
CA VAL A 182 -21.12 -5.95 9.72
C VAL A 182 -22.08 -6.83 8.93
N GLU A 183 -22.16 -6.58 7.63
CA GLU A 183 -22.94 -7.42 6.71
C GLU A 183 -22.08 -8.59 6.22
N VAL A 184 -22.43 -9.80 6.65
CA VAL A 184 -21.82 -11.05 6.17
C VAL A 184 -22.87 -11.81 5.37
N SER A 185 -22.60 -12.03 4.09
CA SER A 185 -23.48 -12.76 3.18
C SER A 185 -22.68 -13.72 2.30
N GLY A 186 -23.33 -14.77 1.80
CA GLY A 186 -22.73 -15.75 0.89
C GLY A 186 -23.64 -16.94 0.62
N ASN A 187 -23.13 -17.95 -0.08
CA ASN A 187 -23.92 -19.13 -0.48
C ASN A 187 -24.49 -19.92 0.72
N VAL A 188 -23.82 -19.85 1.87
CA VAL A 188 -24.22 -20.55 3.11
C VAL A 188 -24.70 -19.61 4.22
N PHE A 189 -24.58 -18.29 4.04
CA PHE A 189 -24.91 -17.29 5.06
C PHE A 189 -25.88 -16.24 4.52
N ARG A 190 -26.97 -15.98 5.24
CA ARG A 190 -27.85 -14.84 4.98
C ARG A 190 -27.44 -13.68 5.89
N ALA A 191 -27.35 -12.47 5.32
CA ALA A 191 -27.08 -11.27 6.10
C ALA A 191 -28.14 -11.10 7.21
N SER A 192 -27.67 -10.88 8.44
CA SER A 192 -28.50 -10.63 9.60
C SER A 192 -28.48 -9.14 9.95
N SER A 193 -29.66 -8.55 10.11
CA SER A 193 -29.80 -7.17 10.60
C SER A 193 -29.38 -7.00 12.07
N ALA A 194 -29.22 -8.10 12.80
CA ALA A 194 -28.77 -8.11 14.19
C ALA A 194 -27.23 -8.14 14.35
N SER A 195 -26.47 -8.23 13.24
CA SER A 195 -25.01 -8.24 13.26
C SER A 195 -24.45 -6.83 13.51
N VAL A 196 -24.43 -6.43 14.78
CA VAL A 196 -23.90 -5.16 15.26
C VAL A 196 -22.82 -5.43 16.30
N LEU A 197 -21.62 -4.88 16.07
CA LEU A 197 -20.55 -4.83 17.06
C LEU A 197 -20.59 -3.45 17.74
N PRO A 198 -21.13 -3.32 18.96
CA PRO A 198 -21.11 -2.05 19.67
C PRO A 198 -19.69 -1.76 20.15
N LEU A 199 -19.12 -0.66 19.69
CA LEU A 199 -17.90 -0.11 20.26
C LEU A 199 -18.26 0.99 21.25
N GLU A 200 -17.41 1.21 22.24
CA GLU A 200 -17.54 2.30 23.21
C GLU A 200 -16.31 3.19 23.06
N LEU A 201 -16.54 4.51 22.95
CA LEU A 201 -15.43 5.47 22.93
C LEU A 201 -14.83 5.58 24.33
N ASN A 202 -13.53 5.29 24.45
CA ASN A 202 -12.82 5.45 25.72
C ASN A 202 -12.57 6.92 26.08
N GLU A 203 -12.44 7.78 25.07
CA GLU A 203 -12.08 9.19 25.19
C GLU A 203 -12.96 10.05 24.28
N PRO A 204 -13.14 11.34 24.60
CA PRO A 204 -13.89 12.24 23.73
C PRO A 204 -13.16 12.43 22.39
N LEU A 205 -13.93 12.50 21.31
CA LEU A 205 -13.42 12.60 19.95
C LEU A 205 -14.08 13.77 19.21
N GLU A 206 -13.30 14.58 18.54
CA GLU A 206 -13.79 15.59 17.60
C GLU A 206 -13.71 15.03 16.18
N ILE A 207 -14.81 15.05 15.44
CA ILE A 207 -14.89 14.55 14.06
C ILE A 207 -15.26 15.68 13.11
N MET A 208 -14.53 15.81 12.01
CA MET A 208 -14.86 16.79 10.97
C MET A 208 -16.00 16.30 10.08
N MET A 209 -17.05 17.10 9.98
CA MET A 209 -18.22 16.83 9.15
C MET A 209 -18.25 17.78 7.95
N SER A 210 -18.60 17.23 6.79
CA SER A 210 -18.86 17.98 5.55
C SER A 210 -20.20 17.55 4.99
N ASN A 211 -21.13 18.49 4.82
CA ASN A 211 -22.49 18.28 4.32
C ASN A 211 -23.22 17.14 5.06
N GLY A 212 -23.11 17.11 6.38
CA GLY A 212 -23.74 16.08 7.23
C GLY A 212 -23.09 14.71 7.20
N GLN A 213 -21.99 14.52 6.47
CA GLN A 213 -21.22 13.27 6.41
C GLN A 213 -19.86 13.43 7.09
N PRO A 214 -19.33 12.39 7.76
CA PRO A 214 -17.98 12.41 8.29
C PRO A 214 -16.97 12.44 7.13
N THR A 215 -16.00 13.35 7.22
CA THR A 215 -14.87 13.41 6.29
C THR A 215 -13.85 12.30 6.54
N GLY A 216 -13.87 11.71 7.74
CA GLY A 216 -12.91 10.74 8.23
C GLY A 216 -11.74 11.38 9.01
N ASP A 217 -11.61 12.71 8.98
CA ASP A 217 -10.63 13.42 9.82
C ASP A 217 -11.18 13.55 11.25
N TRP A 218 -10.34 13.27 12.24
CA TRP A 218 -10.69 13.29 13.67
C TRP A 218 -9.54 13.81 14.53
N ARG A 219 -9.80 14.19 15.79
CA ARG A 219 -8.76 14.48 16.79
C ARG A 219 -9.27 14.27 18.21
N PHE A 220 -8.36 14.13 19.14
CA PHE A 220 -8.67 14.39 20.54
C PHE A 220 -8.84 15.90 20.77
N PRO A 221 -9.73 16.35 21.68
CA PRO A 221 -9.90 17.75 21.98
C PRO A 221 -8.57 18.44 22.31
N GLY A 222 -8.25 19.51 21.58
CA GLY A 222 -7.00 20.27 21.75
C GLY A 222 -5.76 19.68 21.08
N GLU A 223 -5.85 18.53 20.41
CA GLU A 223 -4.73 17.93 19.67
C GLU A 223 -4.74 18.27 18.17
N SER A 224 -3.72 17.81 17.44
CA SER A 224 -3.68 17.93 15.99
C SER A 224 -4.61 16.93 15.31
N TRP A 225 -5.16 17.29 14.16
CA TRP A 225 -5.98 16.40 13.33
C TRP A 225 -5.22 15.14 12.93
N ALA A 226 -5.80 13.99 13.25
CA ALA A 226 -5.54 12.71 12.62
C ALA A 226 -6.38 12.64 11.35
N LEU A 227 -5.72 12.46 10.22
CA LEU A 227 -6.33 12.68 8.92
C LEU A 227 -6.94 11.38 8.40
N ALA A 228 -8.06 11.42 7.68
CA ALA A 228 -8.73 10.23 7.11
C ALA A 228 -7.78 9.37 6.23
N ARG A 229 -6.80 10.05 5.65
CA ARG A 229 -5.74 9.54 4.76
C ARG A 229 -4.51 9.00 5.50
N GLU A 230 -4.40 9.24 6.81
CA GLU A 230 -3.47 8.53 7.68
C GLU A 230 -4.06 7.15 7.95
N ALA A 231 -3.28 6.11 7.68
CA ALA A 231 -3.80 4.75 7.68
C ALA A 231 -4.15 4.30 9.11
N ASN A 232 -5.43 4.07 9.36
CA ASN A 232 -5.89 3.37 10.55
C ASN A 232 -5.88 1.87 10.26
N TRP A 233 -5.12 1.11 11.04
CA TRP A 233 -4.98 -0.32 10.83
C TRP A 233 -6.05 -1.06 11.62
N VAL A 234 -6.96 -1.70 10.89
CA VAL A 234 -7.82 -2.73 11.46
C VAL A 234 -7.07 -4.05 11.40
N ARG A 235 -6.55 -4.48 12.54
CA ARG A 235 -5.88 -5.79 12.67
C ARG A 235 -6.90 -6.82 13.13
N ILE A 236 -7.05 -7.89 12.35
CA ILE A 236 -7.78 -9.09 12.76
C ILE A 236 -6.75 -10.16 13.12
N PRO A 237 -6.24 -10.22 14.36
CA PRO A 237 -5.17 -11.15 14.73
C PRO A 237 -5.55 -12.62 14.59
N TRP A 238 -6.83 -12.96 14.72
CA TRP A 238 -7.31 -14.33 14.55
C TRP A 238 -8.81 -14.36 14.27
N ILE A 239 -9.23 -15.39 13.52
CA ILE A 239 -10.62 -15.82 13.36
C ILE A 239 -10.63 -17.31 13.67
N LYS A 240 -11.54 -17.76 14.54
CA LYS A 240 -11.68 -19.16 14.95
C LYS A 240 -13.13 -19.58 14.85
N ALA A 241 -13.37 -20.75 14.25
CA ALA A 241 -14.67 -21.41 14.30
C ALA A 241 -14.64 -22.46 15.42
N GLU A 242 -15.63 -22.42 16.29
CA GLU A 242 -15.82 -23.36 17.39
C GLU A 242 -17.20 -24.02 17.24
N LEU A 243 -17.31 -25.31 17.58
CA LEU A 243 -18.58 -26.04 17.64
C LEU A 243 -18.60 -26.83 18.95
N THR A 244 -19.45 -26.41 19.89
CA THR A 244 -19.58 -27.08 21.18
C THR A 244 -21.04 -27.51 21.42
N PRO A 245 -21.28 -28.60 22.16
CA PRO A 245 -22.64 -29.04 22.49
C PRO A 245 -23.47 -27.99 23.25
N GLN A 246 -22.82 -27.12 24.05
CA GLN A 246 -23.54 -26.10 24.84
C GLN A 246 -23.84 -24.82 24.06
N LYS A 247 -22.95 -24.38 23.15
CA LYS A 247 -23.09 -23.08 22.45
C LYS A 247 -23.51 -23.20 20.99
N GLY A 248 -23.40 -24.39 20.40
CA GLY A 248 -23.59 -24.59 18.97
C GLY A 248 -22.40 -24.07 18.14
N PRO A 249 -22.58 -23.86 16.82
CA PRO A 249 -21.56 -23.31 15.93
C PRO A 249 -21.36 -21.80 16.21
N GLU A 250 -20.13 -21.39 16.47
CA GLU A 250 -19.75 -20.00 16.75
C GLU A 250 -18.49 -19.64 15.94
N ILE A 251 -18.46 -18.44 15.35
CA ILE A 251 -17.25 -17.85 14.77
C ILE A 251 -16.83 -16.70 15.67
N ARG A 252 -15.64 -16.81 16.25
CA ARG A 252 -15.04 -15.78 17.10
C ARG A 252 -13.92 -15.08 16.36
N THR A 253 -13.85 -13.77 16.50
CA THR A 253 -12.79 -12.95 15.93
C THR A 253 -12.39 -11.86 16.93
N SER A 254 -11.15 -11.42 16.86
CA SER A 254 -10.70 -10.20 17.52
C SER A 254 -10.39 -9.18 16.45
N LEU A 255 -10.85 -7.94 16.63
CA LEU A 255 -10.63 -6.84 15.73
C LEU A 255 -10.06 -5.69 16.55
N VAL A 256 -8.82 -5.30 16.25
CA VAL A 256 -8.09 -4.26 16.97
C VAL A 256 -7.90 -3.09 16.02
N VAL A 257 -8.34 -1.91 16.42
CA VAL A 257 -8.11 -0.67 15.67
C VAL A 257 -6.94 0.04 16.33
N GLU A 258 -5.80 0.12 15.63
CA GLU A 258 -4.62 0.86 16.07
C GLU A 258 -4.49 2.14 15.23
N THR A 259 -4.44 3.29 15.91
CA THR A 259 -4.22 4.60 15.31
C THR A 259 -2.80 5.05 15.60
N GLN A 260 -2.14 5.74 14.66
CA GLN A 260 -0.81 6.30 14.90
C GLN A 260 -0.84 7.52 15.83
N HIS A 261 -2.00 8.18 15.92
CA HIS A 261 -2.32 9.16 16.94
C HIS A 261 -2.65 8.44 18.25
N GLN A 262 -1.75 8.52 19.22
CA GLN A 262 -2.03 8.19 20.61
C GLN A 262 -2.27 9.49 21.40
N PRO A 263 -3.29 9.52 22.28
CA PRO A 263 -3.50 10.67 23.16
C PRO A 263 -2.27 10.86 24.07
N ARG A 264 -1.94 12.11 24.37
CA ARG A 264 -0.87 12.44 25.34
C ARG A 264 -1.28 12.26 26.79
#